data_AF-A0AAU8LS55-F1
#
_entry.id   AF-A0AAU8LS55-F1
#
_cell.length_a   1.000
_cell.length_b   1.000
_cell.length_c   1.000
_cell.angle_alpha   90.00
_cell.angle_beta   90.00
_cell.angle_gamma   90.00
#
_symmetry.space_group_name_H-M   'P 1'
#
loop_
_entity.id
_entity.type
_entity.pdbx_description
1 polymer ?
#
loop_
_entity_poly.entity_id
_entity_poly.type
_entity_poly.pdbx_seq_one_letter_code
_entity_poly.pdbx_strand_id
1 'polypeptide(L)'
;MPSNTKELTFDTFVNQIHSIFDELPDYRKFSPNLTYSMKDAALGAFSMFFNQSPSFLSYQRAMQQAHGHNNAQSLFGITQIMSDNQTRNLLDTLRACLKTF
;
A
#
# COMPACT_ATOMS: atom_id res chain seq x y z
N MET A 1 17.28 -6.77 34.71
CA MET A 1 17.67 -6.36 33.34
C MET A 1 16.39 -5.97 32.62
N PRO A 2 16.18 -4.71 32.20
CA PRO A 2 14.99 -4.40 31.42
C PRO A 2 15.17 -5.04 30.04
N SER A 3 14.32 -5.99 29.69
CA SER A 3 14.21 -6.52 28.34
C SER A 3 13.72 -5.38 27.44
N ASN A 4 14.64 -4.80 26.68
CA ASN A 4 14.37 -3.72 25.72
C ASN A 4 13.69 -4.27 24.46
N THR A 5 12.64 -5.06 24.64
CA THR A 5 11.77 -5.49 23.56
C THR A 5 10.86 -4.31 23.28
N LYS A 6 11.17 -3.51 22.25
CA LYS A 6 10.16 -2.65 21.64
C LYS A 6 9.00 -3.57 21.30
N GLU A 7 7.86 -3.42 21.98
CA GLU A 7 6.66 -4.17 21.65
C GLU A 7 6.42 -4.03 20.15
N LEU A 8 6.31 -5.17 19.46
CA LEU A 8 5.99 -5.20 18.06
C LEU A 8 4.49 -4.89 17.93
N THR A 9 4.13 -3.62 18.16
CA THR A 9 2.77 -3.16 17.97
C THR A 9 2.46 -3.12 16.49
N PHE A 10 1.18 -3.26 16.15
CA PHE A 10 0.73 -3.13 14.76
C PHE A 10 1.17 -1.79 14.15
N ASP A 11 1.10 -0.70 14.91
CA ASP A 11 1.54 0.62 14.47
C ASP A 11 3.05 0.66 14.20
N THR A 12 3.87 0.02 15.04
CA THR A 12 5.32 -0.05 14.82
C THR A 12 5.65 -0.85 13.56
N PHE A 13 4.91 -1.94 13.32
CA PHE A 13 5.03 -2.73 12.10
C PHE A 13 4.62 -1.94 10.85
N VAL A 14 3.46 -1.26 10.88
CA VAL A 14 2.98 -0.43 9.78
C VAL A 14 3.96 0.70 9.49
N ASN A 15 4.47 1.39 10.52
CA ASN A 15 5.48 2.45 10.35
C ASN A 15 6.78 1.96 9.73
N GLN A 16 7.22 0.73 10.04
CA GLN A 16 8.37 0.12 9.35
C GLN A 16 8.09 -0.10 7.86
N ILE A 17 6.89 -0.58 7.50
CA ILE A 17 6.50 -0.74 6.09
C ILE A 17 6.46 0.61 5.37
N HIS A 18 5.89 1.65 6.00
CA HIS A 18 5.92 3.00 5.44
C HIS A 18 7.34 3.47 5.18
N SER A 19 8.27 3.25 6.13
CA SER A 19 9.67 3.65 6.00
C SER A 19 10.38 2.93 4.85
N ILE A 20 10.13 1.63 4.68
CA ILE A 20 10.69 0.85 3.56
C ILE A 20 10.14 1.37 2.23
N PHE A 21 8.85 1.70 2.18
CA PHE A 21 8.21 2.15 0.94
C PHE A 21 8.51 3.61 0.58
N ASP A 22 8.97 4.43 1.53
CA ASP A 22 9.52 5.77 1.26
C ASP A 22 10.81 5.70 0.43
N GLU A 23 11.57 4.62 0.54
CA GLU A 23 12.83 4.42 -0.21
C GLU A 23 12.61 3.81 -1.61
N LEU A 24 11.36 3.54 -2.00
CA LEU A 24 11.09 2.94 -3.29
C LEU A 24 11.43 3.92 -4.43
N PRO A 25 12.24 3.49 -5.40
CA PRO A 25 12.55 4.31 -6.55
C PRO A 25 11.29 4.49 -7.44
N ASP A 26 11.07 5.71 -7.93
CA ASP A 26 10.04 6.00 -8.92
C ASP A 26 10.67 6.10 -10.32
N TYR A 27 10.52 5.04 -11.10
CA TYR A 27 11.02 4.97 -12.48
C TYR A 27 9.97 5.42 -13.52
N ARG A 28 8.79 5.86 -13.08
CA ARG A 28 7.74 6.29 -14.01
C ARG A 28 8.13 7.60 -14.65
N LYS A 29 7.76 7.75 -15.92
CA LYS A 29 7.83 9.06 -16.58
C LYS A 29 6.79 9.98 -15.95
N PHE A 30 7.20 11.22 -15.69
CA PHE A 30 6.29 12.27 -15.26
C PHE A 30 5.12 12.38 -16.26
N SER A 31 3.90 12.43 -15.73
CA SER A 31 2.67 12.54 -16.50
C SER A 31 1.66 13.35 -15.69
N PRO A 32 0.84 14.21 -16.33
CA PRO A 32 -0.25 14.93 -15.66
C PRO A 32 -1.27 13.98 -15.00
N ASN A 33 -1.34 12.73 -15.46
CA ASN A 33 -2.25 11.72 -14.94
C ASN A 33 -1.68 10.94 -13.74
N LEU A 34 -0.46 11.27 -13.30
CA LEU A 34 0.19 10.63 -12.16
C LEU A 34 -0.33 11.25 -10.84
N THR A 35 -1.39 10.67 -10.29
CA THR A 35 -2.10 11.24 -9.12
C THR A 35 -1.73 10.60 -7.78
N TYR A 36 -0.76 9.67 -7.77
CA TYR A 36 -0.37 8.90 -6.58
C TYR A 36 1.13 8.61 -6.54
N SER A 37 1.66 8.54 -5.31
CA SER A 37 3.07 8.21 -5.07
C SER A 37 3.35 6.71 -5.26
N MET A 38 4.63 6.34 -5.41
CA MET A 38 5.04 4.93 -5.41
C MET A 38 4.70 4.24 -4.09
N LYS A 39 4.87 4.96 -2.98
CA LYS A 39 4.53 4.50 -1.64
C LYS A 39 3.06 4.12 -1.51
N ASP A 40 2.15 5.02 -1.90
CA ASP A 40 0.70 4.79 -1.78
C ASP A 40 0.26 3.54 -2.53
N ALA A 41 0.85 3.33 -3.70
CA ALA A 41 0.52 2.20 -4.52
C ALA A 41 1.12 0.87 -4.01
N ALA A 42 2.34 0.91 -3.47
CA ALA A 42 2.94 -0.24 -2.79
C ALA A 42 2.14 -0.64 -1.53
N LEU A 43 1.66 0.34 -0.74
CA LEU A 43 0.76 0.11 0.39
C LEU A 43 -0.57 -0.51 -0.07
N GLY A 44 -1.17 0.03 -1.13
CA GLY A 44 -2.41 -0.51 -1.72
C GLY A 44 -2.26 -1.96 -2.14
N ALA A 45 -1.16 -2.30 -2.82
CA ALA A 45 -0.81 -3.67 -3.17
C ALA A 45 -0.62 -4.58 -1.96
N PHE A 46 0.16 -4.13 -0.97
CA PHE A 46 0.48 -4.90 0.22
C PHE A 46 -0.78 -5.24 1.03
N SER A 47 -1.73 -4.33 1.10
CA SER A 47 -2.99 -4.56 1.80
C SER A 47 -3.85 -5.69 1.19
N MET A 48 -3.62 -6.10 -0.07
CA MET A 48 -4.28 -7.26 -0.67
C MET A 48 -4.00 -8.56 0.07
N PHE A 49 -2.83 -8.68 0.72
CA PHE A 49 -2.45 -9.88 1.47
C PHE A 49 -3.26 -10.10 2.75
N PHE A 50 -4.06 -9.10 3.18
CA PHE A 50 -4.78 -9.13 4.45
C PHE A 50 -6.32 -9.23 4.29
N ASN A 51 -6.84 -9.35 3.07
CA ASN A 51 -8.29 -9.29 2.82
C ASN A 51 -8.87 -10.63 2.32
N GLN A 52 -9.96 -11.11 2.95
CA GLN A 52 -10.80 -12.24 2.46
C GLN A 52 -11.79 -11.78 1.38
N SER A 53 -11.31 -11.07 0.36
CA SER A 53 -12.17 -10.50 -0.68
C SER A 53 -11.50 -10.63 -2.04
N PRO A 54 -12.28 -10.73 -3.13
CA PRO A 54 -11.76 -11.01 -4.47
C PRO A 54 -10.81 -9.93 -5.01
N SER A 55 -10.78 -8.75 -4.39
CA SER A 55 -9.69 -7.79 -4.56
C SER A 55 -9.62 -6.76 -3.42
N PHE A 56 -8.52 -5.99 -3.37
CA PHE A 56 -8.38 -4.83 -2.48
C PHE A 56 -9.52 -3.84 -2.67
N LEU A 57 -9.82 -3.49 -3.93
CA LEU A 57 -10.90 -2.56 -4.23
C LEU A 57 -12.25 -3.07 -3.72
N SER A 58 -12.51 -4.36 -3.89
CA SER A 58 -13.74 -5.01 -3.46
C SER A 58 -13.93 -4.90 -1.94
N TYR A 59 -12.86 -5.16 -1.20
CA TYR A 59 -12.86 -5.07 0.26
C TYR A 59 -13.04 -3.64 0.77
N GLN A 60 -12.26 -2.69 0.24
CA GLN A 60 -12.37 -1.29 0.68
C GLN A 60 -13.75 -0.71 0.35
N ARG A 61 -14.33 -1.07 -0.80
CA ARG A 61 -15.70 -0.66 -1.17
C ARG A 61 -16.75 -1.26 -0.25
N ALA A 62 -16.67 -2.56 0.04
CA ALA A 62 -17.61 -3.22 0.95
C ALA A 62 -17.55 -2.59 2.36
N MET A 63 -16.35 -2.32 2.85
CA MET A 63 -16.16 -1.68 4.16
C MET A 63 -16.68 -0.24 4.18
N GLN A 64 -16.41 0.53 3.13
CA GLN A 64 -16.93 1.89 2.97
C GLN A 64 -18.47 1.91 2.96
N GLN A 65 -19.10 0.95 2.29
CA GLN A 65 -20.56 0.83 2.25
C GLN A 65 -21.15 0.39 3.59
N ALA A 66 -20.50 -0.54 4.29
CA ALA A 66 -21.00 -1.08 5.55
C ALA A 66 -20.76 -0.14 6.75
N HIS A 67 -19.65 0.60 6.76
CA HIS A 67 -19.16 1.31 7.95
C HIS A 67 -18.84 2.80 7.71
N GLY A 68 -18.92 3.29 6.46
CA GLY A 68 -18.63 4.70 6.13
C GLY A 68 -17.14 5.05 6.14
N HIS A 69 -16.27 4.09 6.42
CA HIS A 69 -14.82 4.22 6.36
C HIS A 69 -14.20 2.90 5.90
N ASN A 70 -12.97 2.95 5.41
CA ASN A 70 -12.25 1.77 4.90
C ASN A 70 -10.80 1.77 5.40
N ASN A 71 -10.21 0.58 5.52
CA ASN A 71 -8.85 0.39 6.06
C ASN A 71 -7.78 1.08 5.23
N ALA A 72 -7.95 1.19 3.90
CA ALA A 72 -7.00 1.93 3.07
C ALA A 72 -6.84 3.36 3.58
N GLN A 73 -7.94 4.01 3.93
CA GLN A 73 -7.94 5.37 4.42
C GLN A 73 -7.60 5.46 5.92
N SER A 74 -8.19 4.60 6.76
CA SER A 74 -8.07 4.70 8.22
C SER A 74 -6.79 4.06 8.81
N LEU A 75 -6.31 2.95 8.23
CA LEU A 75 -5.14 2.24 8.72
C LEU A 75 -3.87 2.58 7.93
N PHE A 76 -4.00 2.80 6.62
CA PHE A 76 -2.85 2.97 5.73
C PHE A 76 -2.69 4.42 5.20
N GLY A 77 -3.60 5.32 5.55
CA GLY A 77 -3.52 6.74 5.15
C GLY A 77 -3.63 6.99 3.64
N ILE A 78 -4.14 6.02 2.88
CA ILE A 78 -4.26 6.12 1.42
C ILE A 78 -5.38 7.10 1.09
N THR A 79 -5.00 8.23 0.47
CA THR A 79 -5.94 9.30 0.09
C THR A 79 -6.65 9.03 -1.24
N GLN A 80 -6.04 8.24 -2.13
CA GLN A 80 -6.59 7.87 -3.44
C GLN A 80 -6.43 6.37 -3.68
N ILE A 81 -7.56 5.66 -3.78
CA ILE A 81 -7.59 4.22 -4.02
C ILE A 81 -7.61 3.96 -5.53
N MET A 82 -6.49 3.46 -6.05
CA MET A 82 -6.35 3.03 -7.45
C MET A 82 -7.07 1.71 -7.75
N SER A 83 -7.45 1.51 -9.01
CA SER A 83 -8.07 0.25 -9.47
C SER A 83 -7.08 -0.91 -9.45
N ASP A 84 -7.58 -2.15 -9.30
CA ASP A 84 -6.73 -3.35 -9.22
C ASP A 84 -5.80 -3.51 -10.43
N ASN A 85 -6.24 -3.12 -11.63
CA ASN A 85 -5.41 -3.17 -12.84
C ASN A 85 -4.29 -2.12 -12.81
N GLN A 86 -4.55 -0.93 -12.29
CA GLN A 86 -3.52 0.10 -12.13
C GLN A 86 -2.51 -0.32 -11.06
N THR A 87 -2.97 -0.93 -9.96
CA THR A 87 -2.10 -1.51 -8.93
C THR A 87 -1.18 -2.58 -9.55
N ARG A 88 -1.74 -3.55 -10.30
CA ARG A 88 -0.94 -4.60 -10.96
C ARG A 88 0.07 -4.03 -11.96
N ASN A 89 -0.36 -3.15 -12.85
CA ASN A 89 0.54 -2.54 -13.84
C ASN A 89 1.71 -1.82 -13.18
N LEU A 90 1.46 -1.14 -12.05
CA LEU A 90 2.52 -0.50 -11.30
C LEU A 90 3.48 -1.49 -10.66
N LEU A 91 2.96 -2.51 -9.98
CA LEU A 91 3.77 -3.55 -9.36
C LEU A 91 4.59 -4.33 -10.39
N ASP A 92 4.04 -4.59 -11.58
CA ASP A 92 4.74 -5.25 -12.67
C ASP A 92 5.89 -4.37 -13.18
N THR A 93 5.70 -3.05 -13.22
CA THR A 93 6.77 -2.09 -13.56
C THR A 93 7.88 -2.10 -12.51
N LEU A 94 7.52 -2.12 -11.22
CA LEU A 94 8.49 -2.25 -10.12
C LEU A 94 9.25 -3.58 -10.16
N ARG A 95 8.53 -4.68 -10.41
CA ARG A 95 9.11 -6.02 -10.53
C ARG A 95 10.09 -6.13 -11.69
N ALA A 96 9.79 -5.48 -12.81
CA ALA A 96 10.70 -5.42 -13.96
C ALA A 96 12.00 -4.69 -13.61
N CYS A 97 11.93 -3.64 -12.78
CA CYS A 97 13.12 -2.88 -12.40
C CYS A 97 13.95 -3.55 -11.29
N LEU A 98 13.32 -4.31 -10.39
CA LEU A 98 14.02 -5.04 -9.32
C LEU A 98 14.80 -6.29 -9.78
N LYS A 99 14.69 -6.70 -11.06
CA LYS A 99 15.43 -7.86 -11.62
C LYS A 99 16.82 -7.49 -12.19
N THR A 100 17.30 -6.27 -11.98
CA THR A 100 18.57 -5.78 -12.57
C THR A 100 19.71 -5.67 -11.55
N PHE A 101 19.63 -6.38 -10.42
CA PHE A 101 20.75 -6.57 -9.49
C PHE A 101 20.99 -8.07 -9.26
#